data_AF-Q1G7X1-F1
#
_entry.id   AF-Q1G7X1-F1
#
_cell.length_a   1.000
_cell.length_b   1.000
_cell.length_c   1.000
_cell.angle_alpha   90.00
_cell.angle_beta   90.00
_cell.angle_gamma   90.00
#
_symmetry.space_group_name_H-M   'P 1'
#
loop_
_entity.id
_entity.type
_entity.pdbx_description
1 polymer ?
#
loop_
_entity_poly.entity_id
_entity_poly.type
_entity_poly.pdbx_seq_one_letter_code
_entity_poly.pdbx_strand_id
1 'polypeptide(L)'
;MQIEREMPDADAHTNWLELINRLHLTADYRMWVSANLALQTVQCILSDSKKQQVSVGMGKGMNHMPVLGAEFESIEHLFYNSQTHSAKQRVLVSQIMEQDLDFLDDPALNQLSKNTKLTVDSFVDIESSKEVYYPSFLSDVNFIDDGVSINNHAYQYASDSGYASGSTVNEALLHSINELIERDSISRFIIKYGLGIKENSVTAFKIIPKSLPKDLYKIYLGLKDTVDTEVILVKVINNYQIPTYFTAVLSQGSDILPIYGSGSSVDERYAVMRSLTEAYQLVSVKKGSESQQLRKRLNLIWSEISPIEEDDVSNFYKKVG
;
A
#
# COMPACT_ATOMS: atom_id res chain seq x y z
N MET A 1 19.26 -7.71 6.20
CA MET A 1 18.00 -8.27 6.71
C MET A 1 16.89 -7.46 6.06
N GLN A 2 16.12 -8.08 5.16
CA GLN A 2 14.91 -7.46 4.62
C GLN A 2 13.84 -7.56 5.71
N ILE A 3 13.14 -6.46 5.96
CA ILE A 3 12.05 -6.39 6.92
C ILE A 3 10.78 -6.78 6.17
N GLU A 4 9.99 -7.69 6.74
CA GLU A 4 8.70 -8.13 6.16
C GLU A 4 8.80 -8.71 4.73
N ARG A 5 9.94 -9.33 4.39
CA ARG A 5 10.13 -10.11 3.15
C ARG A 5 10.64 -11.51 3.48
N GLU A 6 10.03 -12.51 2.86
CA GLU A 6 10.45 -13.90 2.89
C GLU A 6 11.43 -14.20 1.74
N MET A 7 11.26 -13.53 0.60
CA MET A 7 12.11 -13.73 -0.58
C MET A 7 13.17 -12.63 -0.73
N PRO A 8 14.41 -12.98 -1.10
CA PRO A 8 15.42 -11.99 -1.47
C PRO A 8 14.95 -11.08 -2.61
N ASP A 9 15.19 -9.78 -2.50
CA ASP A 9 14.82 -8.78 -3.51
C ASP A 9 15.30 -9.11 -4.94
N ALA A 10 16.44 -9.80 -5.09
CA ALA A 10 16.97 -10.25 -6.38
C ALA A 10 16.05 -11.30 -7.04
N ASP A 11 15.60 -12.27 -6.25
CA ASP A 11 14.75 -13.37 -6.70
C ASP A 11 13.33 -12.85 -6.94
N ALA A 12 12.86 -11.96 -6.08
CA ALA A 12 11.59 -11.25 -6.24
C ALA A 12 11.54 -10.47 -7.57
N HIS A 13 12.61 -9.74 -7.89
CA HIS A 13 12.74 -9.02 -9.16
C HIS A 13 12.76 -9.98 -10.37
N THR A 14 13.52 -11.09 -10.28
CA THR A 14 13.55 -12.11 -11.33
C THR A 14 12.15 -12.68 -11.59
N ASN A 15 11.43 -13.05 -10.55
CA ASN A 15 10.06 -13.57 -10.65
C ASN A 15 9.10 -12.54 -11.26
N TRP A 16 9.24 -11.27 -10.88
CA TRP A 16 8.47 -10.18 -11.46
C TRP A 16 8.75 -10.00 -12.96
N LEU A 17 10.03 -10.04 -13.37
CA LEU A 17 10.43 -9.98 -14.78
C LEU A 17 9.85 -11.14 -15.59
N GLU A 18 9.91 -12.36 -15.07
CA GLU A 18 9.31 -13.53 -15.71
C GLU A 18 7.80 -13.37 -15.90
N LEU A 19 7.10 -12.83 -14.89
CA LEU A 19 5.67 -12.57 -14.95
C LEU A 19 5.33 -11.55 -16.05
N ILE A 20 5.98 -10.39 -16.09
CA ILE A 20 5.66 -9.37 -17.12
C ILE A 20 5.99 -9.86 -18.53
N ASN A 21 7.07 -10.65 -18.69
CA ASN A 21 7.42 -11.27 -19.96
C ASN A 21 6.35 -12.26 -20.43
N ARG A 22 5.83 -13.10 -19.52
CA ARG A 22 4.72 -14.03 -19.79
C ARG A 22 3.44 -13.31 -20.16
N LEU A 23 3.20 -12.13 -19.59
CA LEU A 23 2.06 -11.27 -19.91
C LEU A 23 2.28 -10.41 -21.16
N HIS A 24 3.44 -10.53 -21.83
CA HIS A 24 3.83 -9.71 -22.99
C HIS A 24 3.80 -8.20 -22.70
N LEU A 25 4.22 -7.83 -21.50
CA LEU A 25 4.32 -6.44 -21.04
C LEU A 25 5.77 -5.96 -21.07
N THR A 26 5.95 -4.64 -21.19
CA THR A 26 7.24 -3.98 -21.02
C THR A 26 7.16 -2.95 -19.90
N ALA A 27 8.26 -2.73 -19.20
CA ALA A 27 8.36 -1.77 -18.11
C ALA A 27 9.27 -0.59 -18.46
N ASP A 28 8.77 0.62 -18.20
CA ASP A 28 9.54 1.85 -18.15
C ASP A 28 9.52 2.40 -16.73
N TYR A 29 10.54 3.18 -16.36
CA TYR A 29 10.65 3.71 -15.01
C TYR A 29 10.80 5.24 -15.03
N ARG A 30 10.44 5.88 -13.92
CA ARG A 30 10.82 7.26 -13.57
C ARG A 30 11.31 7.30 -12.13
N MET A 31 12.19 8.24 -11.78
CA MET A 31 12.76 8.30 -10.43
C MET A 31 12.94 9.74 -9.94
N TRP A 32 12.62 9.92 -8.66
CA TRP A 32 12.87 11.13 -7.88
C TRP A 32 13.81 10.78 -6.72
N VAL A 33 14.79 11.65 -6.48
CA VAL A 33 15.80 11.44 -5.43
C VAL A 33 16.00 12.72 -4.64
N SER A 34 15.98 12.60 -3.32
CA SER A 34 16.23 13.72 -2.40
C SER A 34 17.65 14.26 -2.55
N ALA A 35 17.86 15.52 -2.21
CA ALA A 35 19.16 16.18 -2.33
C ALA A 35 20.27 15.46 -1.55
N ASN A 36 19.95 14.91 -0.38
CA ASN A 36 20.88 14.17 0.46
C ASN A 36 20.99 12.67 0.11
N LEU A 37 20.33 12.24 -0.98
CA LEU A 37 20.28 10.87 -1.51
C LEU A 37 19.70 9.83 -0.54
N ALA A 38 19.10 10.25 0.58
CA ALA A 38 18.55 9.35 1.59
C ALA A 38 17.18 8.78 1.21
N LEU A 39 16.46 9.47 0.32
CA LEU A 39 15.12 9.12 -0.13
C LEU A 39 15.06 9.00 -1.64
N GLN A 40 14.35 7.98 -2.09
CA GLN A 40 14.06 7.71 -3.49
C GLN A 40 12.59 7.31 -3.65
N THR A 41 12.01 7.75 -4.76
CA THR A 41 10.70 7.32 -5.25
C THR A 41 10.88 6.88 -6.69
N VAL A 42 10.28 5.75 -7.04
CA VAL A 42 10.32 5.19 -8.40
C VAL A 42 8.89 4.95 -8.86
N GLN A 43 8.62 5.34 -10.09
CA GLN A 43 7.41 4.96 -10.80
C GLN A 43 7.77 3.83 -11.77
N CYS A 44 7.02 2.73 -11.75
CA CYS A 44 7.07 1.69 -12.78
C CYS A 44 5.84 1.84 -13.66
N ILE A 45 6.02 1.85 -14.98
CA ILE A 45 4.97 2.01 -15.98
C ILE A 45 4.97 0.74 -16.83
N LEU A 46 3.90 -0.04 -16.73
CA LEU A 46 3.69 -1.22 -17.55
C LEU A 46 2.94 -0.85 -18.83
N SER A 47 3.44 -1.32 -19.96
CA SER A 47 2.83 -1.12 -21.28
C SER A 47 2.64 -2.43 -22.03
N ASP A 48 1.57 -2.52 -22.83
CA ASP A 48 1.30 -3.67 -23.69
C ASP A 48 2.17 -3.68 -24.97
N SER A 49 1.99 -4.73 -25.79
CA SER A 49 2.68 -4.85 -27.09
C SER A 49 2.42 -3.70 -28.08
N LYS A 50 1.37 -2.90 -27.87
CA LYS A 50 1.03 -1.71 -28.67
C LYS A 50 1.58 -0.42 -28.03
N LYS A 51 2.40 -0.54 -26.98
CA LYS A 51 2.95 0.56 -26.18
C LYS A 51 1.87 1.41 -25.50
N GLN A 52 0.69 0.84 -25.23
CA GLN A 52 -0.31 1.48 -24.40
C GLN A 52 -0.02 1.18 -22.95
N GLN A 53 -0.03 2.23 -22.11
CA GLN A 53 0.10 2.08 -20.66
C GLN A 53 -1.10 1.29 -20.13
N VAL A 54 -0.83 0.19 -19.43
CA VAL A 54 -1.85 -0.68 -18.82
C VAL A 54 -1.89 -0.58 -17.30
N SER A 55 -0.77 -0.23 -16.66
CA SER A 55 -0.69 -0.06 -15.21
C SER A 55 0.50 0.80 -14.81
N VAL A 56 0.44 1.35 -13.60
CA VAL A 56 1.50 2.16 -12.99
C VAL A 56 1.60 1.82 -11.51
N GLY A 57 2.81 1.64 -10.98
CA GLY A 57 3.06 1.48 -9.55
C GLY A 57 4.10 2.47 -9.03
N MET A 58 4.04 2.82 -7.75
CA MET A 58 4.90 3.80 -7.09
C MET A 58 5.63 3.23 -5.89
N GLY A 59 6.91 2.93 -6.04
CA GLY A 59 7.73 2.49 -4.93
C GLY A 59 8.46 3.63 -4.23
N LYS A 60 8.64 3.46 -2.92
CA LYS A 60 9.21 4.43 -2.01
C LYS A 60 10.20 3.77 -1.06
N GLY A 61 11.29 4.44 -0.74
CA GLY A 61 12.29 3.91 0.19
C GLY A 61 13.72 4.37 -0.08
N MET A 62 14.66 3.47 0.18
CA MET A 62 16.10 3.67 0.01
C MET A 62 16.70 2.59 -0.89
N ASN A 63 17.82 2.90 -1.55
CA ASN A 63 18.56 1.93 -2.39
C ASN A 63 17.66 1.26 -3.45
N HIS A 64 17.61 -0.08 -3.50
CA HIS A 64 16.80 -0.84 -4.47
C HIS A 64 15.32 -0.96 -4.08
N MET A 65 14.96 -0.75 -2.81
CA MET A 65 13.59 -0.96 -2.31
C MET A 65 12.50 -0.21 -3.11
N PRO A 66 12.69 1.04 -3.56
CA PRO A 66 11.70 1.74 -4.37
C PRO A 66 11.45 1.08 -5.72
N VAL A 67 12.45 0.45 -6.34
CA VAL A 67 12.23 -0.16 -7.65
C VAL A 67 11.33 -1.38 -7.50
N LEU A 68 11.68 -2.29 -6.59
CA LEU A 68 10.87 -3.48 -6.32
C LEU A 68 9.47 -3.12 -5.82
N GLY A 69 9.34 -2.10 -4.97
CA GLY A 69 8.03 -1.60 -4.56
C GLY A 69 7.17 -1.12 -5.73
N ALA A 70 7.76 -0.37 -6.67
CA ALA A 70 7.05 0.13 -7.85
C ALA A 70 6.63 -1.00 -8.79
N GLU A 71 7.50 -2.00 -8.93
CA GLU A 71 7.26 -3.20 -9.73
C GLU A 71 6.06 -3.99 -9.20
N PHE A 72 6.06 -4.32 -7.91
CA PHE A 72 4.97 -5.07 -7.29
C PHE A 72 3.65 -4.30 -7.30
N GLU A 73 3.67 -3.01 -6.94
CA GLU A 73 2.45 -2.16 -7.00
C GLU A 73 1.90 -2.04 -8.42
N SER A 74 2.77 -2.02 -9.45
CA SER A 74 2.30 -1.98 -10.84
C SER A 74 1.55 -3.26 -11.25
N ILE A 75 1.92 -4.40 -10.69
CA ILE A 75 1.24 -5.68 -10.91
C ILE A 75 -0.04 -5.77 -10.10
N GLU A 76 -0.02 -5.29 -8.86
CA GLU A 76 -1.19 -5.17 -8.01
C GLU A 76 -2.30 -4.36 -8.70
N HIS A 77 -1.97 -3.16 -9.17
CA HIS A 77 -2.91 -2.32 -9.92
C HIS A 77 -3.34 -2.95 -11.25
N LEU A 78 -2.45 -3.69 -11.93
CA LEU A 78 -2.81 -4.40 -13.16
C LEU A 78 -3.89 -5.44 -12.87
N PHE A 79 -3.68 -6.28 -11.86
CA PHE A 79 -4.64 -7.31 -11.48
C PHE A 79 -5.92 -6.73 -10.93
N TYR A 80 -5.84 -5.73 -10.04
CA TYR A 80 -7.00 -5.04 -9.49
C TYR A 80 -7.92 -4.50 -10.58
N ASN A 81 -7.37 -3.79 -11.56
CA ASN A 81 -8.14 -3.19 -12.67
C ASN A 81 -8.59 -4.20 -13.73
N SER A 82 -8.11 -5.45 -13.67
CA SER A 82 -8.50 -6.54 -14.58
C SER A 82 -9.39 -7.58 -13.92
N GLN A 83 -9.86 -7.32 -12.70
CA GLN A 83 -10.75 -8.21 -11.97
C GLN A 83 -12.03 -8.49 -12.77
N THR A 84 -12.51 -9.72 -12.64
CA THR A 84 -13.76 -10.15 -13.26
C THR A 84 -14.68 -10.67 -12.18
N HIS A 85 -15.86 -10.07 -12.06
CA HIS A 85 -16.86 -10.49 -11.09
C HIS A 85 -17.87 -11.43 -11.74
N SER A 86 -18.18 -12.54 -11.06
CA SER A 86 -19.13 -13.51 -11.58
C SER A 86 -20.56 -13.02 -11.37
N ALA A 87 -21.15 -12.37 -12.38
CA ALA A 87 -22.55 -11.91 -12.35
C ALA A 87 -23.58 -13.03 -12.09
N LYS A 88 -23.17 -14.31 -12.18
CA LYS A 88 -24.02 -15.47 -11.88
C LYS A 88 -24.21 -15.72 -10.39
N GLN A 89 -23.30 -15.27 -9.54
CA GLN A 89 -23.37 -15.49 -8.11
C GLN A 89 -23.98 -14.27 -7.43
N ARG A 90 -25.28 -14.38 -7.12
CA ARG A 90 -26.02 -13.30 -6.47
C ARG A 90 -26.67 -13.74 -5.17
N VAL A 91 -26.45 -12.96 -4.12
CA VAL A 91 -26.89 -13.27 -2.75
C VAL A 91 -27.74 -12.12 -2.21
N LEU A 92 -28.76 -12.42 -1.41
CA LEU A 92 -29.56 -11.37 -0.76
C LEU A 92 -28.73 -10.66 0.31
N VAL A 93 -28.89 -9.34 0.44
CA VAL A 93 -28.23 -8.57 1.52
C VAL A 93 -28.48 -9.19 2.90
N SER A 94 -29.71 -9.61 3.20
CA SER A 94 -30.02 -10.33 4.45
C SER A 94 -29.17 -11.58 4.65
N GLN A 95 -29.02 -12.40 3.62
CA GLN A 95 -28.20 -13.61 3.68
C GLN A 95 -26.71 -13.27 3.83
N ILE A 96 -26.24 -12.17 3.22
CA ILE A 96 -24.87 -11.70 3.38
C ILE A 96 -24.62 -11.36 4.86
N MET A 97 -25.49 -10.53 5.44
CA MET A 97 -25.40 -10.09 6.84
C MET A 97 -25.49 -11.25 7.84
N GLU A 98 -26.18 -12.33 7.51
CA GLU A 98 -26.31 -13.52 8.36
C GLU A 98 -25.06 -14.42 8.36
N GLN A 99 -24.09 -14.18 7.47
CA GLN A 99 -22.87 -15.01 7.40
C GLN A 99 -21.93 -14.79 8.58
N ASP A 100 -21.86 -13.57 9.11
CA ASP A 100 -20.94 -13.19 10.17
C ASP A 100 -21.54 -12.07 11.06
N LEU A 101 -21.18 -12.04 12.34
CA LEU A 101 -21.62 -10.99 13.26
C LEU A 101 -21.08 -9.62 12.84
N ASP A 102 -19.87 -9.55 12.28
CA ASP A 102 -19.27 -8.30 11.83
C ASP A 102 -20.05 -7.67 10.66
N PHE A 103 -20.79 -8.48 9.89
CA PHE A 103 -21.62 -8.00 8.78
C PHE A 103 -23.01 -7.51 9.21
N LEU A 104 -23.47 -7.88 10.41
CA LEU A 104 -24.79 -7.45 10.89
C LEU A 104 -24.89 -5.93 11.05
N ASP A 105 -23.80 -5.30 11.46
CA ASP A 105 -23.72 -3.86 11.71
C ASP A 105 -22.83 -3.12 10.68
N ASP A 106 -22.54 -3.76 9.54
CA ASP A 106 -21.74 -3.16 8.47
C ASP A 106 -22.41 -1.86 7.94
N PRO A 107 -21.73 -0.70 7.99
CA PRO A 107 -22.31 0.57 7.58
C PRO A 107 -22.75 0.64 6.12
N ALA A 108 -22.08 -0.10 5.22
CA ALA A 108 -22.38 -0.14 3.80
C ALA A 108 -23.60 -1.03 3.52
N LEU A 109 -23.65 -2.23 4.11
CA LEU A 109 -24.81 -3.13 4.00
C LEU A 109 -26.07 -2.50 4.60
N ASN A 110 -25.92 -1.73 5.67
CA ASN A 110 -27.02 -0.98 6.29
C ASN A 110 -27.63 0.12 5.41
N GLN A 111 -26.97 0.54 4.32
CA GLN A 111 -27.55 1.46 3.32
C GLN A 111 -28.45 0.75 2.30
N LEU A 112 -28.52 -0.59 2.33
CA LEU A 112 -29.16 -1.40 1.31
C LEU A 112 -30.46 -2.04 1.83
N SER A 113 -31.38 -2.32 0.91
CA SER A 113 -32.55 -3.13 1.25
C SER A 113 -32.13 -4.58 1.46
N LYS A 114 -32.58 -5.18 2.57
CA LYS A 114 -32.32 -6.60 2.92
C LYS A 114 -32.78 -7.60 1.84
N ASN A 115 -33.69 -7.19 0.95
CA ASN A 115 -34.22 -7.99 -0.15
C ASN A 115 -33.50 -7.75 -1.49
N THR A 116 -32.52 -6.85 -1.55
CA THR A 116 -31.70 -6.64 -2.75
C THR A 116 -30.78 -7.83 -2.95
N LYS A 117 -30.66 -8.31 -4.19
CA LYS A 117 -29.67 -9.31 -4.60
C LYS A 117 -28.45 -8.62 -5.20
N LEU A 118 -27.28 -8.91 -4.64
CA LEU A 118 -26.01 -8.32 -5.07
C LEU A 118 -25.15 -9.38 -5.73
N THR A 119 -24.37 -9.00 -6.73
CA THR A 119 -23.19 -9.76 -7.16
C THR A 119 -22.18 -9.77 -6.02
N VAL A 120 -21.66 -10.95 -5.72
CA VAL A 120 -20.72 -11.19 -4.63
C VAL A 120 -19.48 -11.91 -5.14
N ASP A 121 -18.35 -11.63 -4.49
CA ASP A 121 -17.15 -12.43 -4.60
C ASP A 121 -17.02 -13.35 -3.39
N SER A 122 -16.28 -14.45 -3.59
CA SER A 122 -15.97 -15.42 -2.56
C SER A 122 -14.62 -15.08 -1.92
N PHE A 123 -14.63 -15.00 -0.59
CA PHE A 123 -13.46 -14.84 0.25
C PHE A 123 -13.33 -16.04 1.18
N VAL A 124 -12.12 -16.28 1.67
CA VAL A 124 -11.87 -17.30 2.69
C VAL A 124 -11.38 -16.59 3.93
N ASP A 125 -12.12 -16.77 5.03
CA ASP A 125 -11.68 -16.33 6.35
C ASP A 125 -10.44 -17.11 6.77
N ILE A 126 -9.38 -16.40 7.16
CA ILE A 126 -8.06 -17.01 7.37
C ILE A 126 -8.02 -17.83 8.65
N GLU A 127 -8.80 -17.46 9.68
CA GLU A 127 -8.80 -18.16 10.97
C GLU A 127 -9.65 -19.42 10.95
N SER A 128 -10.87 -19.30 10.42
CA SER A 128 -11.87 -20.37 10.39
C SER A 128 -11.84 -21.21 9.12
N SER A 129 -11.14 -20.75 8.07
CA SER A 129 -11.16 -21.34 6.71
C SER A 129 -12.55 -21.39 6.08
N LYS A 130 -13.51 -20.63 6.61
CA LYS A 130 -14.89 -20.57 6.12
C LYS A 130 -14.94 -19.70 4.86
N GLU A 131 -15.70 -20.16 3.87
CA GLU A 131 -16.04 -19.35 2.71
C GLU A 131 -17.07 -18.28 3.10
N VAL A 132 -16.80 -17.03 2.72
CA VAL A 132 -17.63 -15.87 3.02
C VAL A 132 -17.87 -15.08 1.74
N TYR A 133 -19.12 -14.70 1.49
CA TYR A 133 -19.49 -13.88 0.35
C TYR A 133 -19.59 -12.42 0.72
N TYR A 134 -18.95 -11.55 -0.05
CA TYR A 134 -18.99 -10.09 0.17
C TYR A 134 -19.35 -9.35 -1.13
N PRO A 135 -20.12 -8.24 -1.08
CA PRO A 135 -20.53 -7.54 -2.29
C PRO A 135 -19.35 -7.05 -3.14
N SER A 136 -19.34 -7.43 -4.42
CA SER A 136 -18.23 -7.11 -5.33
C SER A 136 -17.98 -5.62 -5.47
N PHE A 137 -19.06 -4.81 -5.48
CA PHE A 137 -18.94 -3.35 -5.64
C PHE A 137 -18.29 -2.65 -4.43
N LEU A 138 -18.20 -3.33 -3.27
CA LEU A 138 -17.52 -2.76 -2.09
C LEU A 138 -16.01 -3.04 -2.12
N SER A 139 -15.56 -4.08 -2.82
CA SER A 139 -14.15 -4.45 -2.99
C SER A 139 -13.56 -4.02 -4.34
N ASP A 140 -14.38 -3.75 -5.35
CA ASP A 140 -13.95 -3.14 -6.62
C ASP A 140 -14.71 -1.82 -6.85
N VAL A 141 -13.97 -0.72 -6.68
CA VAL A 141 -14.48 0.65 -6.89
C VAL A 141 -14.90 0.94 -8.34
N ASN A 142 -14.47 0.11 -9.29
CA ASN A 142 -14.84 0.23 -10.70
C ASN A 142 -16.08 -0.61 -11.04
N PHE A 143 -16.52 -1.51 -10.16
CA PHE A 143 -17.65 -2.39 -10.39
C PHE A 143 -18.97 -1.71 -9.99
N ILE A 144 -19.92 -1.68 -10.93
CA ILE A 144 -21.27 -1.16 -10.69
C ILE A 144 -22.25 -2.33 -10.68
N ASP A 145 -22.86 -2.56 -9.53
CA ASP A 145 -23.91 -3.57 -9.36
C ASP A 145 -25.26 -3.03 -9.85
N ASP A 146 -25.92 -3.75 -10.76
CA ASP A 146 -27.23 -3.39 -11.31
C ASP A 146 -28.38 -3.49 -10.28
N GLY A 147 -28.15 -4.15 -9.15
CA GLY A 147 -29.05 -4.24 -8.00
C GLY A 147 -28.98 -3.03 -7.07
N VAL A 148 -28.00 -2.13 -7.26
CA VAL A 148 -27.78 -0.95 -6.42
C VAL A 148 -27.86 0.32 -7.27
N SER A 149 -28.69 1.28 -6.86
CA SER A 149 -28.71 2.59 -7.52
C SER A 149 -27.33 3.25 -7.43
N ILE A 150 -26.83 3.82 -8.52
CA ILE A 150 -25.53 4.52 -8.57
C ILE A 150 -25.40 5.67 -7.55
N ASN A 151 -26.53 6.23 -7.10
CA ASN A 151 -26.55 7.29 -6.09
C ASN A 151 -26.70 6.76 -4.66
N ASN A 152 -26.69 5.44 -4.44
CA ASN A 152 -26.79 4.85 -3.12
C ASN A 152 -25.51 5.13 -2.32
N HIS A 153 -25.68 5.48 -1.05
CA HIS A 153 -24.58 5.81 -0.14
C HIS A 153 -23.64 4.62 0.15
N ALA A 154 -24.06 3.37 -0.11
CA ALA A 154 -23.20 2.19 0.00
C ALA A 154 -21.92 2.32 -0.85
N TYR A 155 -22.01 2.93 -2.03
CA TYR A 155 -20.84 3.16 -2.89
C TYR A 155 -19.77 4.05 -2.25
N GLN A 156 -20.11 4.86 -1.23
CA GLN A 156 -19.11 5.66 -0.49
C GLN A 156 -18.23 4.81 0.43
N TYR A 157 -18.57 3.54 0.64
CA TYR A 157 -17.79 2.58 1.41
C TYR A 157 -16.96 1.64 0.52
N ALA A 158 -17.07 1.76 -0.80
CA ALA A 158 -16.23 1.00 -1.72
C ALA A 158 -14.78 1.44 -1.60
N SER A 159 -13.85 0.48 -1.55
CA SER A 159 -12.43 0.78 -1.43
C SER A 159 -11.57 -0.30 -2.08
N ASP A 160 -10.42 0.14 -2.60
CA ASP A 160 -9.29 -0.69 -3.01
C ASP A 160 -8.34 -1.03 -1.83
N SER A 161 -8.67 -0.57 -0.62
CA SER A 161 -7.84 -0.81 0.57
C SER A 161 -7.70 -2.30 0.86
N GLY A 162 -6.48 -2.73 1.18
CA GLY A 162 -6.20 -4.13 1.53
C GLY A 162 -5.98 -5.04 0.32
N TYR A 163 -6.00 -4.51 -0.91
CA TYR A 163 -5.32 -5.19 -2.02
C TYR A 163 -3.82 -5.07 -1.83
N ALA A 164 -3.11 -6.17 -2.05
CA ALA A 164 -1.67 -6.20 -1.87
C ALA A 164 -1.04 -7.26 -2.77
N SER A 165 0.20 -7.02 -3.16
CA SER A 165 1.06 -7.96 -3.85
C SER A 165 2.32 -8.26 -3.03
N GLY A 166 2.85 -9.46 -3.23
CA GLY A 166 4.06 -9.93 -2.56
C GLY A 166 4.66 -11.11 -3.29
N SER A 167 5.94 -11.40 -3.01
CA SER A 167 6.63 -12.56 -3.60
C SER A 167 6.04 -13.88 -3.12
N THR A 168 5.37 -13.85 -1.96
CA THR A 168 4.62 -14.96 -1.38
C THR A 168 3.25 -14.47 -0.90
N VAL A 169 2.34 -15.42 -0.65
CA VAL A 169 1.02 -15.11 -0.08
C VAL A 169 1.15 -14.47 1.30
N ASN A 170 2.12 -14.91 2.12
CA ASN A 170 2.35 -14.35 3.46
C ASN A 170 2.80 -12.89 3.39
N GLU A 171 3.69 -12.54 2.46
CA GLU A 171 4.11 -11.15 2.26
C GLU A 171 2.94 -10.26 1.84
N ALA A 172 2.15 -10.71 0.85
CA ALA A 172 0.99 -9.97 0.37
C ALA A 172 -0.04 -9.78 1.51
N LEU A 173 -0.30 -10.84 2.27
CA LEU A 173 -1.23 -10.81 3.39
C LEU A 173 -0.76 -9.87 4.50
N LEU A 174 0.50 -9.94 4.89
CA LEU A 174 1.07 -9.05 5.91
C LEU A 174 0.99 -7.59 5.47
N HIS A 175 1.29 -7.30 4.20
CA HIS A 175 1.18 -5.96 3.64
C HIS A 175 -0.26 -5.45 3.69
N SER A 176 -1.21 -6.27 3.22
CA SER A 176 -2.65 -5.96 3.24
C SER A 176 -3.13 -5.64 4.65
N ILE A 177 -2.80 -6.48 5.64
CA ILE A 177 -3.20 -6.28 7.04
C ILE A 177 -2.58 -4.99 7.60
N ASN A 178 -1.28 -4.76 7.36
CA ASN A 178 -0.60 -3.54 7.81
C ASN A 178 -1.27 -2.28 7.22
N GLU A 179 -1.65 -2.31 5.94
CA GLU A 179 -2.36 -1.20 5.30
C GLU A 179 -3.75 -0.97 5.90
N LEU A 180 -4.52 -2.03 6.15
CA LEU A 180 -5.85 -1.90 6.78
C LEU A 180 -5.74 -1.30 8.19
N ILE A 181 -4.78 -1.77 8.99
CA ILE A 181 -4.49 -1.20 10.32
C ILE A 181 -4.08 0.26 10.21
N GLU A 182 -3.26 0.60 9.22
CA GLU A 182 -2.85 1.98 8.96
C GLU A 182 -4.05 2.87 8.68
N ARG A 183 -4.91 2.48 7.72
CA ARG A 183 -6.07 3.28 7.30
C ARG A 183 -7.10 3.44 8.41
N ASP A 184 -7.38 2.40 9.19
CA ASP A 184 -8.24 2.51 10.38
C ASP A 184 -7.64 3.47 11.42
N SER A 185 -6.35 3.28 11.75
CA SER A 185 -5.64 4.10 12.75
C SER A 185 -5.59 5.58 12.36
N ILE A 186 -5.30 5.88 11.10
CA ILE A 186 -5.23 7.25 10.59
C ILE A 186 -6.63 7.87 10.50
N SER A 187 -7.64 7.13 10.06
CA SER A 187 -9.04 7.60 10.05
C SER A 187 -9.48 8.04 11.43
N ARG A 188 -9.25 7.20 12.45
CA ARG A 188 -9.56 7.52 13.85
C ARG A 188 -8.75 8.68 14.39
N PHE A 189 -7.46 8.76 14.02
CA PHE A 189 -6.60 9.90 14.38
C PHE A 189 -7.16 11.21 13.82
N ILE A 190 -7.59 11.24 12.56
CA ILE A 190 -8.19 12.42 11.92
C ILE A 190 -9.52 12.77 12.55
N ILE A 191 -10.40 11.79 12.81
CA ILE A 191 -11.68 12.01 13.52
C ILE A 191 -11.43 12.69 14.88
N LYS A 192 -10.46 12.19 15.64
CA LYS A 192 -10.13 12.70 16.97
C LYS A 192 -9.50 14.10 16.94
N TYR A 193 -8.37 14.22 16.27
CA TYR A 193 -7.50 15.39 16.37
C TYR A 193 -7.73 16.40 15.23
N GLY A 194 -8.20 15.94 14.08
CA GLY A 194 -8.53 16.79 12.93
C GLY A 194 -9.95 17.37 13.02
N LEU A 195 -10.94 16.54 13.37
CA LEU A 195 -12.35 16.97 13.44
C LEU A 195 -12.82 17.32 14.86
N GLY A 196 -12.04 16.99 15.89
CA GLY A 196 -12.40 17.25 17.29
C GLY A 196 -13.54 16.35 17.81
N ILE A 197 -13.82 15.24 17.13
CA ILE A 197 -14.86 14.28 17.53
C ILE A 197 -14.28 13.34 18.59
N LYS A 198 -15.08 13.02 19.60
CA LYS A 198 -14.66 12.12 20.67
C LYS A 198 -14.42 10.71 20.11
N GLU A 199 -13.15 10.32 20.08
CA GLU A 199 -12.68 8.98 19.71
C GLU A 199 -11.64 8.53 20.75
N ASN A 200 -11.84 7.35 21.33
CA ASN A 200 -11.04 6.84 22.46
C ASN A 200 -10.10 5.71 22.07
N SER A 201 -10.27 5.12 20.89
CA SER A 201 -9.46 3.99 20.38
C SER A 201 -8.06 4.38 19.92
N VAL A 202 -7.77 5.69 19.80
CA VAL A 202 -6.44 6.18 19.41
C VAL A 202 -5.92 7.29 20.32
N THR A 203 -4.61 7.28 20.53
CA THR A 203 -3.86 8.39 21.15
C THR A 203 -2.67 8.74 20.27
N ALA A 204 -2.23 10.00 20.26
CA ALA A 204 -1.17 10.43 19.36
C ALA A 204 -0.16 11.35 20.05
N PHE A 205 1.11 11.23 19.66
CA PHE A 205 2.21 12.01 20.20
C PHE A 205 3.07 12.58 19.08
N LYS A 206 3.29 13.89 19.07
CA LYS A 206 4.27 14.52 18.17
C LYS A 206 5.67 14.04 18.55
N ILE A 207 6.41 13.54 17.57
CA ILE A 207 7.79 13.11 17.74
C ILE A 207 8.72 14.31 17.56
N ILE A 208 9.73 14.41 18.43
CA ILE A 208 10.83 15.37 18.27
C ILE A 208 11.81 14.74 17.27
N PRO A 209 12.03 15.30 16.07
CA PRO A 209 12.84 14.61 15.05
C PRO A 209 14.26 14.24 15.50
N LYS A 210 14.87 15.05 16.39
CA LYS A 210 16.19 14.78 16.96
C LYS A 210 16.25 13.54 17.88
N SER A 211 15.11 13.00 18.32
CA SER A 211 15.05 11.76 19.08
C SER A 211 15.05 10.51 18.19
N LEU A 212 14.96 10.68 16.86
CA LEU A 212 15.03 9.55 15.94
C LEU A 212 16.43 8.92 15.92
N PRO A 213 16.53 7.60 15.71
CA PRO A 213 17.77 6.95 15.30
C PRO A 213 18.43 7.67 14.12
N LYS A 214 19.78 7.63 14.05
CA LYS A 214 20.57 8.41 13.09
C LYS A 214 20.14 8.22 11.63
N ASP A 215 19.83 6.99 11.24
CA ASP A 215 19.37 6.63 9.92
C ASP A 215 17.98 7.20 9.61
N LEU A 216 17.02 7.07 10.53
CA LEU A 216 15.68 7.66 10.38
C LEU A 216 15.71 9.19 10.40
N TYR A 217 16.62 9.79 11.19
CA TYR A 217 16.83 11.23 11.18
C TYR A 217 17.38 11.72 9.83
N LYS A 218 18.26 10.95 9.18
CA LYS A 218 18.75 11.26 7.83
C LYS A 218 17.62 11.23 6.80
N ILE A 219 16.69 10.28 6.91
CA ILE A 219 15.48 10.20 6.08
C ILE A 219 14.59 11.42 6.31
N TYR A 220 14.32 11.76 7.58
CA TYR A 220 13.57 12.96 7.94
C TYR A 220 14.18 14.23 7.34
N LEU A 221 15.51 14.39 7.42
CA LEU A 221 16.21 15.51 6.79
C LEU A 221 16.03 15.52 5.26
N GLY A 222 16.04 14.35 4.61
CA GLY A 222 15.82 14.26 3.16
C GLY A 222 14.45 14.80 2.75
N LEU A 223 13.40 14.49 3.52
CA LEU A 223 12.07 15.05 3.32
C LEU A 223 12.06 16.55 3.65
N LYS A 224 12.62 16.95 4.80
CA LYS A 224 12.65 18.35 5.25
C LYS A 224 13.39 19.28 4.29
N ASP A 225 14.45 18.81 3.65
CA ASP A 225 15.23 19.55 2.65
C ASP A 225 14.49 19.64 1.30
N THR A 226 13.50 18.77 1.08
CA THR A 226 12.65 18.78 -0.13
C THR A 226 11.49 19.76 -0.02
N VAL A 227 11.18 20.26 1.18
CA VAL A 227 10.02 21.12 1.45
C VAL A 227 10.41 22.38 2.21
N ASP A 228 9.83 23.53 1.83
CA ASP A 228 10.09 24.81 2.48
C ASP A 228 9.27 25.02 3.76
N THR A 229 8.47 24.00 4.14
CA THR A 229 7.51 24.06 5.23
C THR A 229 7.88 23.14 6.40
N GLU A 230 7.06 23.16 7.45
CA GLU A 230 7.24 22.27 8.60
C GLU A 230 6.81 20.83 8.24
N VAL A 231 7.64 19.87 8.67
CA VAL A 231 7.34 18.44 8.65
C VAL A 231 7.02 18.02 10.07
N ILE A 232 5.81 17.49 10.30
CA ILE A 232 5.34 16.99 11.58
C ILE A 232 5.27 15.48 11.51
N LEU A 233 6.02 14.80 12.38
CA LEU A 233 5.94 13.36 12.59
C LEU A 233 5.15 13.06 13.87
N VAL A 234 4.20 12.14 13.78
CA VAL A 234 3.31 11.74 14.87
C VAL A 234 3.33 10.23 15.01
N LYS A 235 3.48 9.74 16.23
CA LYS A 235 3.22 8.34 16.57
C LYS A 235 1.76 8.19 16.96
N VAL A 236 1.04 7.27 16.34
CA VAL A 236 -0.33 6.91 16.64
C VAL A 236 -0.32 5.58 17.40
N ILE A 237 -0.92 5.58 18.58
CA ILE A 237 -1.15 4.39 19.39
C ILE A 237 -2.58 3.93 19.09
N ASN A 238 -2.70 2.77 18.45
CA ASN A 238 -3.96 2.10 18.12
C ASN A 238 -4.24 0.93 19.07
N ASN A 239 -5.44 0.37 18.97
CA ASN A 239 -5.86 -0.79 19.77
C ASN A 239 -5.16 -2.10 19.38
N TYR A 240 -4.60 -2.17 18.16
CA TYR A 240 -3.89 -3.34 17.65
C TYR A 240 -2.48 -3.48 18.23
N GLN A 241 -1.98 -2.44 18.91
CA GLN A 241 -0.60 -2.36 19.40
C GLN A 241 0.44 -2.48 18.28
N ILE A 242 0.05 -2.16 17.05
CA ILE A 242 0.94 -2.11 15.90
C ILE A 242 1.49 -0.68 15.76
N PRO A 243 2.83 -0.50 15.66
CA PRO A 243 3.42 0.80 15.39
C PRO A 243 2.82 1.47 14.15
N THR A 244 2.17 2.62 14.34
CA THR A 244 1.62 3.45 13.26
C THR A 244 2.14 4.87 13.37
N TYR A 245 2.57 5.43 12.25
CA TYR A 245 3.10 6.78 12.14
C TYR A 245 2.38 7.59 11.08
N PHE A 246 2.26 8.88 11.34
CA PHE A 246 1.69 9.88 10.45
C PHE A 246 2.68 11.02 10.27
N THR A 247 3.01 11.34 9.04
CA THR A 247 3.91 12.44 8.67
C THR A 247 3.11 13.44 7.86
N ALA A 248 2.92 14.65 8.39
CA ALA A 248 2.32 15.74 7.65
C ALA A 248 3.40 16.73 7.19
N VAL A 249 3.31 17.13 5.93
CA VAL A 249 3.99 18.30 5.38
C VAL A 249 2.97 19.42 5.35
N LEU A 250 3.14 20.41 6.21
CA LEU A 250 2.22 21.55 6.26
C LEU A 250 2.30 22.31 4.93
N SER A 251 1.17 22.64 4.32
CA SER A 251 1.20 23.44 3.10
C SER A 251 1.50 24.91 3.43
N GLN A 252 2.24 25.57 2.54
CA GLN A 252 2.29 27.02 2.43
C GLN A 252 1.65 27.40 1.10
N GLY A 253 0.52 28.11 1.15
CA GLY A 253 -0.16 28.61 -0.06
C GLY A 253 -1.64 28.19 -0.14
N SER A 254 -2.11 27.95 -1.37
CA SER A 254 -3.53 27.72 -1.71
C SER A 254 -3.98 26.26 -1.67
N ASP A 255 -3.16 25.33 -1.15
CA ASP A 255 -3.61 23.94 -1.05
C ASP A 255 -4.67 23.81 0.04
N ILE A 256 -5.77 23.15 -0.29
CA ILE A 256 -6.92 22.97 0.61
C ILE A 256 -6.57 22.00 1.75
N LEU A 257 -5.67 21.03 1.51
CA LEU A 257 -5.27 20.00 2.46
C LEU A 257 -3.74 19.82 2.50
N PRO A 258 -3.16 19.52 3.68
CA PRO A 258 -1.74 19.19 3.78
C PRO A 258 -1.45 17.86 3.08
N ILE A 259 -0.22 17.71 2.57
CA ILE A 259 0.28 16.42 2.11
C ILE A 259 0.63 15.60 3.35
N TYR A 260 0.22 14.34 3.40
CA TYR A 260 0.62 13.44 4.47
C TYR A 260 1.03 12.08 3.92
N GLY A 261 1.89 11.38 4.65
CA GLY A 261 2.17 9.96 4.45
C GLY A 261 2.01 9.19 5.75
N SER A 262 1.56 7.96 5.66
CA SER A 262 1.39 7.07 6.81
C SER A 262 2.21 5.80 6.68
N GLY A 263 2.36 5.10 7.81
CA GLY A 263 3.15 3.89 7.87
C GLY A 263 2.75 3.05 9.07
N SER A 264 2.27 1.83 8.84
CA SER A 264 2.13 0.79 9.87
C SER A 264 2.98 -0.43 9.55
N SER A 265 3.55 -1.04 10.59
CA SER A 265 4.36 -2.25 10.49
C SER A 265 4.56 -2.87 11.87
N VAL A 266 4.82 -4.17 11.91
CA VAL A 266 5.27 -4.84 13.15
C VAL A 266 6.64 -4.35 13.62
N ASP A 267 7.44 -3.77 12.73
CA ASP A 267 8.71 -3.11 13.05
C ASP A 267 8.54 -1.59 13.12
N GLU A 268 8.81 -1.02 14.30
CA GLU A 268 8.64 0.42 14.55
C GLU A 268 9.51 1.30 13.64
N ARG A 269 10.72 0.85 13.29
CA ARG A 269 11.62 1.63 12.43
C ARG A 269 11.10 1.64 11.00
N TYR A 270 10.57 0.50 10.54
CA TYR A 270 9.95 0.36 9.24
C TYR A 270 8.68 1.20 9.12
N ALA A 271 7.83 1.23 10.15
CA ALA A 271 6.65 2.10 10.20
C ALA A 271 7.00 3.60 10.07
N VAL A 272 8.03 4.07 10.81
CA VAL A 272 8.54 5.45 10.67
C VAL A 272 9.05 5.71 9.26
N MET A 273 9.84 4.78 8.71
CA MET A 273 10.38 4.92 7.37
C MET A 273 9.28 5.02 6.32
N ARG A 274 8.27 4.14 6.36
CA ARG A 274 7.10 4.16 5.45
C ARG A 274 6.38 5.50 5.47
N SER A 275 6.08 6.02 6.66
CA SER A 275 5.40 7.31 6.80
C SER A 275 6.20 8.48 6.20
N LEU A 276 7.52 8.52 6.41
CA LEU A 276 8.38 9.56 5.86
C LEU A 276 8.57 9.43 4.34
N THR A 277 8.75 8.21 3.83
CA THR A 277 9.00 7.95 2.40
C THR A 277 7.74 8.19 1.57
N GLU A 278 6.55 7.93 2.12
CA GLU A 278 5.27 8.21 1.47
C GLU A 278 5.00 9.71 1.36
N ALA A 279 5.24 10.47 2.44
CA ALA A 279 5.15 11.92 2.38
C ALA A 279 6.12 12.50 1.34
N TYR A 280 7.34 11.95 1.25
CA TYR A 280 8.32 12.34 0.22
C TYR A 280 7.86 12.01 -1.20
N GLN A 281 7.29 10.82 -1.43
CA GLN A 281 6.74 10.42 -2.72
C GLN A 281 5.70 11.44 -3.20
N LEU A 282 4.72 11.77 -2.37
CA LEU A 282 3.64 12.70 -2.72
C LEU A 282 4.16 14.11 -3.03
N VAL A 283 5.11 14.61 -2.23
CA VAL A 283 5.77 15.90 -2.48
C VAL A 283 6.53 15.88 -3.81
N SER A 284 7.31 14.84 -4.06
CA SER A 284 8.21 14.76 -5.22
C SER A 284 7.45 14.62 -6.53
N VAL A 285 6.41 13.77 -6.54
CA VAL A 285 5.52 13.61 -7.69
C VAL A 285 4.77 14.92 -7.98
N LYS A 286 4.27 15.62 -6.94
CA LYS A 286 3.60 16.92 -7.10
C LYS A 286 4.53 18.00 -7.69
N LYS A 287 5.82 18.00 -7.30
CA LYS A 287 6.81 18.97 -7.82
C LYS A 287 7.29 18.68 -9.25
N GLY A 288 7.12 17.46 -9.76
CA GLY A 288 7.40 17.11 -11.17
C GLY A 288 8.88 17.09 -11.57
N SER A 289 9.83 17.13 -10.63
CA SER A 289 11.27 17.19 -10.94
C SER A 289 11.90 15.79 -11.10
N GLU A 290 11.82 15.20 -12.29
CA GLU A 290 12.43 13.90 -12.61
C GLU A 290 13.97 13.95 -12.64
N SER A 291 14.65 12.88 -12.21
CA SER A 291 16.11 12.78 -12.26
C SER A 291 16.62 12.51 -13.69
N GLN A 292 17.41 13.44 -14.25
CA GLN A 292 18.00 13.33 -15.59
C GLN A 292 19.01 12.17 -15.78
N GLN A 293 19.39 11.43 -14.73
CA GLN A 293 20.38 10.34 -14.78
C GLN A 293 19.78 8.94 -14.49
N LEU A 294 18.48 8.78 -14.72
CA LEU A 294 17.68 7.61 -14.38
C LEU A 294 18.30 6.25 -14.80
N ARG A 295 18.55 6.04 -16.10
CA ARG A 295 18.99 4.74 -16.63
C ARG A 295 20.32 4.26 -16.05
N LYS A 296 21.25 5.19 -15.81
CA LYS A 296 22.57 4.86 -15.22
C LYS A 296 22.42 4.44 -13.76
N ARG A 297 21.52 5.08 -13.00
CA ARG A 297 21.29 4.76 -11.58
C ARG A 297 20.57 3.42 -11.39
N LEU A 298 19.54 3.13 -12.18
CA LEU A 298 18.86 1.84 -12.13
C LEU A 298 19.82 0.67 -12.42
N ASN A 299 20.66 0.81 -13.45
CA ASN A 299 21.66 -0.22 -13.77
C ASN A 299 22.71 -0.43 -12.67
N LEU A 300 23.12 0.64 -11.96
CA LEU A 300 24.02 0.53 -10.82
C LEU A 300 23.37 -0.20 -9.64
N ILE A 301 22.13 0.15 -9.32
CA ILE A 301 21.36 -0.49 -8.25
C ILE A 301 21.27 -2.01 -8.50
N TRP A 302 20.93 -2.42 -9.73
CA TRP A 302 20.84 -3.84 -10.07
C TRP A 302 22.19 -4.55 -10.10
N SER A 303 23.28 -3.85 -10.43
CA SER A 303 24.64 -4.42 -10.37
C SER A 303 25.16 -4.63 -8.94
N GLU A 304 24.58 -3.95 -7.95
CA GLU A 304 24.94 -4.08 -6.53
C GLU A 304 24.16 -5.20 -5.82
N ILE A 305 23.15 -5.79 -6.49
CA ILE A 305 22.41 -6.95 -6.00
C ILE A 305 23.05 -8.21 -6.62
N SER A 306 23.89 -8.91 -5.86
CA SER A 306 24.43 -10.20 -6.30
C SER A 306 23.35 -11.29 -6.22
N PRO A 307 23.13 -12.10 -7.27
CA PRO A 307 22.36 -13.33 -7.13
C PRO A 307 23.08 -14.27 -6.15
N ILE A 308 22.33 -14.98 -5.32
CA ILE A 308 22.89 -16.05 -4.48
C ILE A 308 23.32 -17.19 -5.41
N GLU A 309 24.57 -17.63 -5.31
CA GLU A 309 25.06 -18.80 -6.07
C GLU A 309 24.23 -20.04 -5.67
N GLU A 310 23.82 -20.86 -6.65
CA GLU A 310 22.97 -22.06 -6.45
C GLU A 310 23.45 -22.99 -5.32
N ASP A 311 24.74 -22.96 -4.99
CA ASP A 311 25.34 -23.75 -3.93
C ASP A 311 24.89 -23.37 -2.50
N ASP A 312 24.46 -22.12 -2.26
CA ASP A 312 23.99 -21.65 -0.94
C ASP A 312 22.55 -22.09 -0.63
N VAL A 313 21.71 -22.27 -1.66
CA VAL A 313 20.34 -22.78 -1.52
C VAL A 313 20.37 -24.23 -1.02
N SER A 314 21.33 -25.03 -1.50
CA SER A 314 21.49 -26.44 -1.13
C SER A 314 21.91 -26.66 0.33
N ASN A 315 22.60 -25.69 0.93
CA ASN A 315 23.06 -25.74 2.33
C ASN A 315 22.00 -25.26 3.32
N PHE A 316 21.04 -24.43 2.90
CA PHE A 316 19.95 -23.96 3.76
C PHE A 316 18.95 -25.09 4.07
N TYR A 317 18.60 -25.91 3.06
CA TYR A 317 17.70 -27.06 3.24
C TYR A 317 18.32 -28.25 4.01
N LYS A 318 19.65 -28.31 4.17
CA LYS A 318 20.33 -29.35 4.95
C LYS A 318 20.46 -29.05 6.45
N LYS A 319 20.16 -27.83 6.88
CA LYS A 319 20.23 -27.42 8.30
C LYS A 319 18.89 -27.36 9.02
N VAL A 320 17.79 -27.68 8.32
CA VAL A 320 16.43 -27.75 8.90
C VAL A 320 15.84 -29.16 8.70
N GLY A 321 16.67 -30.18 8.98
CA GLY A 321 16.26 -31.58 9.13
C GLY A 321 16.54 -32.05 10.55
#